data_AF-A0A8H8DMB9-F1
#
_entry.id   AF-A0A8H8DMB9-F1
#
_cell.length_a   1.000
_cell.length_b   1.000
_cell.length_c   1.000
_cell.angle_alpha   90.00
_cell.angle_beta   90.00
_cell.angle_gamma   90.00
#
_symmetry.space_group_name_H-M   'P 1'
#
loop_
_entity.id
_entity.type
_entity.pdbx_description
1 polymer ?
#
loop_
_entity_poly.entity_id
_entity_poly.type
_entity_poly.pdbx_seq_one_letter_code
_entity_poly.pdbx_strand_id
1 'polypeptide(L)' 'MLLDIDDGFLNLMLPDGGTKDDVKCPDDLDEKLRNDLADGKELMVTVISAMGEEAAISYKQAGN' A
#
# COMPACT_ATOMS: atom_id res chain seq x y z
N MET A 1 -1.34 -5.50 3.96
CA MET A 1 -2.53 -5.40 3.09
C MET A 1 -2.91 -3.94 2.98
N LEU A 2 -3.22 -3.44 1.79
CA LEU A 2 -3.71 -2.08 1.60
C LEU A 2 -5.16 -2.00 2.08
N LEU A 3 -5.44 -1.07 3.00
CA LEU A 3 -6.76 -0.77 3.50
C LEU A 3 -7.36 0.44 2.77
N ASP A 4 -6.58 1.51 2.66
CA ASP A 4 -7.01 2.76 2.04
C ASP A 4 -5.82 3.63 1.61
N ILE A 5 -6.09 4.70 0.86
CA ILE A 5 -5.10 5.72 0.48
C ILE A 5 -5.65 7.11 0.80
N ASP A 6 -5.08 7.74 1.83
CA ASP A 6 -5.52 9.03 2.35
C ASP A 6 -4.41 10.08 2.25
N ASP A 7 -4.72 11.27 1.75
CA ASP A 7 -3.78 12.39 1.52
C ASP A 7 -2.44 12.00 0.83
N GLY A 8 -2.46 10.95 0.00
CA GLY A 8 -1.28 10.44 -0.71
C GLY A 8 -0.39 9.50 0.14
N PHE A 9 -0.88 9.04 1.30
CA PHE A 9 -0.27 8.02 2.14
C PHE A 9 -1.09 6.73 2.11
N LEU A 10 -0.40 5.60 2.21
CA LEU A 10 -0.98 4.27 2.18
C LEU A 10 -1.32 3.82 3.61
N ASN A 11 -2.59 3.48 3.84
CA ASN A 11 -3.03 2.78 5.03
C ASN A 11 -2.80 1.28 4.83
N LEU A 12 -1.78 0.73 5.48
CA LEU A 12 -1.37 -0.66 5.38
C LEU A 12 -1.64 -1.42 6.69
N MET A 13 -2.25 -2.60 6.60
CA MET A 13 -2.32 -3.56 7.72
C MET A 13 -1.14 -4.53 7.65
N LEU A 14 -0.43 -4.65 8.76
CA LEU A 14 0.63 -5.62 8.98
C LEU A 14 0.05 -6.98 9.43
N PRO A 15 0.79 -8.09 9.26
CA PRO A 15 0.32 -9.43 9.64
C PRO A 15 0.08 -9.63 11.14
N ASP A 16 0.70 -8.81 11.99
CA ASP A 16 0.54 -8.81 13.43
C ASP A 16 -0.73 -8.06 13.90
N GLY A 17 -1.51 -7.51 12.96
CA GLY A 17 -2.69 -6.69 13.23
C GLY A 17 -2.38 -5.22 13.45
N GLY A 18 -1.12 -4.80 13.38
CA GLY A 18 -0.75 -3.39 13.37
C GLY A 18 -1.15 -2.70 12.07
N THR A 19 -1.29 -1.37 12.11
CA THR A 19 -1.52 -0.54 10.93
C THR A 19 -0.41 0.48 10.77
N LYS A 20 -0.08 0.82 9.52
CA LYS A 20 0.88 1.86 9.15
C LYS A 20 0.22 2.82 8.17
N ASP A 21 0.43 4.11 8.37
CA ASP A 21 -0.13 5.23 7.61
C ASP A 21 0.96 6.25 7.20
N ASP A 22 2.22 5.89 7.41
CA ASP A 22 3.41 6.72 7.19
C ASP A 22 4.08 6.49 5.82
N VAL A 23 3.61 5.51 5.05
CA VAL A 23 4.20 5.16 3.75
C VAL A 23 3.55 5.96 2.64
N LYS A 24 4.34 6.78 1.93
CA LYS A 24 3.83 7.56 0.81
C LYS A 24 3.42 6.66 -0.37
N CYS A 25 2.27 6.97 -0.97
CA CYS A 25 1.81 6.36 -2.20
C CYS A 25 2.71 6.77 -3.38
N PRO A 26 3.20 5.82 -4.21
CA PRO A 26 3.97 6.14 -5.39
C PRO A 26 3.09 6.78 -6.47
N ASP A 27 3.53 7.91 -7.04
CA ASP A 27 2.75 8.65 -8.06
C ASP A 27 2.40 7.77 -9.28
N ASP A 28 3.31 6.89 -9.71
CA ASP A 28 3.08 5.96 -10.84
C ASP A 28 2.07 4.83 -10.54
N LEU A 29 1.78 4.56 -9.25
CA LEU A 29 0.91 3.47 -8.82
C LEU A 29 -0.39 3.96 -8.18
N ASP A 30 -0.50 5.25 -7.83
CA ASP A 30 -1.65 5.82 -7.11
C ASP A 30 -2.97 5.52 -7.81
N GLU A 31 -3.08 5.88 -9.10
CA GLU A 31 -4.31 5.69 -9.85
C GLU A 31 -4.70 4.21 -9.95
N LYS A 32 -3.71 3.32 -10.12
CA LYS A 32 -3.94 1.89 -10.27
C LYS A 32 -4.32 1.22 -8.94
N LEU A 33 -3.66 1.59 -7.85
CA LEU A 33 -4.01 1.12 -6.51
C LEU A 33 -5.41 1.57 -6.10
N ARG A 34 -5.77 2.85 -6.36
CA ARG A 34 -7.11 3.37 -6.09
C ARG A 34 -8.18 2.63 -6.88
N ASN A 35 -7.93 2.38 -8.17
CA ASN A 35 -8.87 1.65 -9.02
C ASN A 35 -9.04 0.19 -8.56
N ASP A 36 -7.95 -0.52 -8.29
CA ASP A 36 -8.02 -1.92 -7.85
C ASP A 36 -8.65 -2.04 -6.45
N LEU A 37 -8.39 -1.08 -5.55
CA LEU A 37 -9.03 -1.01 -4.23
C LEU A 37 -10.54 -0.72 -4.35
N ALA A 38 -10.94 0.19 -5.24
CA ALA A 38 -12.34 0.48 -5.53
C ALA A 38 -13.08 -0.70 -6.17
N ASP A 39 -12.37 -1.55 -6.91
CA ASP A 39 -12.88 -2.81 -7.45
C ASP A 39 -13.04 -3.91 -6.37
N GLY A 40 -12.67 -3.61 -5.12
CA GLY A 40 -12.77 -4.53 -3.98
C GLY A 40 -11.67 -5.59 -3.97
N LYS A 41 -10.57 -5.38 -4.70
CA LYS A 41 -9.45 -6.33 -4.72
C LYS A 41 -8.61 -6.18 -3.47
N GLU A 42 -8.17 -7.30 -2.94
CA GLU A 42 -7.19 -7.32 -1.86
C GLU A 42 -5.79 -7.06 -2.44
N LEU A 43 -5.13 -6.01 -1.98
CA LEU A 43 -3.81 -5.60 -2.48
C LEU A 43 -2.75 -5.76 -1.39
N MET A 44 -1.65 -6.40 -1.74
CA MET A 44 -0.42 -6.50 -0.94
C MET A 44 0.63 -5.57 -1.51
N VAL A 45 0.93 -4.49 -0.79
CA VAL A 45 1.99 -3.55 -1.14
C VAL A 45 3.31 -4.03 -0.54
N THR A 46 4.37 -4.01 -1.35
CA THR A 46 5.75 -4.24 -0.94
C THR A 46 6.39 -2.89 -0.62
N VAL A 47 6.74 -2.71 0.64
CA VAL A 47 7.47 -1.54 1.14
C VAL A 47 8.91 -1.95 1.41
N ILE A 48 9.86 -1.15 0.93
CA ILE A 48 11.27 -1.26 1.30
C ILE A 48 11.59 -0.22 2.36
N SER A 49 12.44 -0.60 3.31
CA SER A 49 12.99 0.30 4.31
C SER A 49 14.51 0.35 4.11
N ALA A 50 15.06 1.54 3.89
CA ALA A 50 16.49 1.75 3.75
C ALA A 50 16.91 3.03 4.48
N MET A 51 17.97 2.96 5.29
CA MET A 51 18.50 4.11 6.04
C MET A 51 17.48 4.87 6.90
N GLY A 52 16.40 4.20 7.34
CA GLY A 52 15.33 4.81 8.13
C GLY A 52 14.21 5.46 7.30
N GLU A 53 14.26 5.35 5.97
CA GLU A 53 13.19 5.80 5.07
C GLU A 53 12.43 4.59 4.50
N GLU A 54 11.10 4.70 4.45
CA GLU A 54 10.20 3.68 3.89
C GLU A 54 9.60 4.14 2.56
N ALA A 55 9.59 3.26 1.57
CA ALA A 55 9.00 3.53 0.26
C ALA A 55 8.27 2.31 -0.29
N ALA A 56 7.05 2.52 -0.79
CA ALA A 56 6.33 1.51 -1.56
C ALA A 56 6.95 1.39 -2.97
N ILE A 57 7.31 0.17 -3.38
CA ILE A 57 7.98 -0.06 -4.68
C ILE A 57 7.17 -0.93 -5.63
N SER A 58 6.23 -1.71 -5.11
CA SER A 58 5.44 -2.66 -5.90
C SER A 58 4.21 -3.08 -5.13
N TYR A 59 3.21 -3.62 -5.82
CA TYR A 59 2.09 -4.29 -5.18
C TYR A 59 1.68 -5.53 -5.97
N LYS A 60 0.99 -6.44 -5.29
CA LYS A 60 0.39 -7.65 -5.87
C LYS A 60 -1.04 -7.81 -5.36
N GLN A 61 -1.89 -8.42 -6.16
CA GLN A 61 -3.22 -8.81 -5.69
C GLN A 61 -3.09 -10.06 -4.80
N ALA A 62 -3.66 -10.02 -3.60
CA ALA A 62 -3.80 -11.20 -2.75
C ALA A 62 -4.93 -12.06 -3.33
N GLY A 63 -4.64 -13.33 -3.65
CA GLY A 63 -5.63 -14.25 -4.20
C GLY A 63 -5.30 -14.88 -5.57
N ASN A 64 -4.06 -14.78 -6.04
CA ASN A 64 -3.56 -15.54 -7.20
C ASN A 64 -2.24 -16.24 -6.87
#